data_AF-A0A7C1NWA9-F1
#
_entry.id   AF-A0A7C1NWA9-F1
#
_cell.length_a   1.000
_cell.length_b   1.000
_cell.length_c   1.000
_cell.angle_alpha   90.00
_cell.angle_beta   90.00
_cell.angle_gamma   90.00
#
_symmetry.space_group_name_H-M   'P 1'
#
loop_
_entity.id
_entity.type
_entity.pdbx_description
1 polymer ?
#
loop_
_entity_poly.entity_id
_entity_poly.type
_entity_poly.pdbx_seq_one_letter_code
_entity_poly.pdbx_strand_id
1 'polypeptide(L)' 'MEEQPNEVEKVLELFGGDARKALHAVLSDCHHLHEQLRLTSGAMSVGFTRGWLPRDRRIDG' A
#
# COMPACT_ATOMS: atom_id res chain seq x y z
N MET A 1 17.38 26.30 2.97
CA MET A 1 16.02 25.76 3.17
C MET A 1 15.97 24.53 2.29
N GLU A 2 16.00 23.33 2.88
CA GLU A 2 15.89 22.11 2.08
C GLU A 2 14.49 22.11 1.45
N GLU A 3 14.45 22.21 0.14
CA GLU A 3 13.23 22.16 -0.63
C GLU A 3 12.76 20.71 -0.57
N GLN A 4 11.85 20.44 0.36
CA GLN A 4 11.22 19.13 0.48
C GLN A 4 10.68 18.77 -0.90
N PRO A 5 11.09 17.63 -1.47
CA PRO A 5 10.66 17.30 -2.81
C PRO A 5 9.15 17.25 -2.86
N ASN A 6 8.58 17.93 -3.86
CA ASN A 6 7.14 18.04 -4.00
C ASN A 6 6.56 16.69 -4.45
N GLU A 7 6.18 15.87 -3.47
CA GLU A 7 5.63 14.54 -3.70
C GLU A 7 4.38 14.57 -4.59
N VAL A 8 3.61 15.67 -4.57
CA VAL A 8 2.47 15.84 -5.48
C VAL A 8 2.92 15.99 -6.93
N GLU A 9 3.97 16.78 -7.20
CA GLU A 9 4.54 16.89 -8.55
C GLU A 9 5.10 15.56 -9.03
N LYS A 10 5.84 14.84 -8.18
CA LYS A 10 6.36 13.51 -8.55
C LYS A 10 5.24 12.55 -8.92
N VAL A 11 4.16 12.52 -8.13
CA VAL A 11 2.99 11.68 -8.43
C VAL A 11 2.35 12.14 -9.74
N LEU A 12 2.15 13.44 -9.96
CA LEU A 12 1.60 13.96 -11.20
C LEU A 12 2.47 13.60 -12.42
N GLU A 13 3.80 13.70 -12.32
CA GLU A 13 4.74 13.32 -13.38
C GLU A 13 4.60 11.83 -13.76
N LEU A 14 4.45 10.94 -12.77
CA LEU A 14 4.20 9.51 -13.01
C LEU A 14 2.91 9.25 -13.80
N PHE A 15 1.92 10.14 -13.68
CA PHE A 15 0.65 10.09 -14.40
C PHE A 15 0.59 11.03 -15.60
N GLY A 16 1.74 11.57 -16.06
CA GLY A 16 1.81 12.45 -17.22
C GLY A 16 1.06 13.78 -17.03
N GLY A 17 0.99 14.26 -15.79
CA GLY A 17 0.26 15.48 -15.41
C GLY A 17 -1.26 15.28 -15.27
N ASP A 18 -1.81 14.09 -15.51
CA ASP A 18 -3.24 13.83 -15.35
C ASP A 18 -3.59 13.65 -13.86
N ALA A 19 -4.00 14.76 -13.25
CA ALA A 19 -4.41 14.80 -11.85
C ALA A 19 -5.58 13.87 -11.52
N ARG A 20 -6.52 13.63 -12.44
CA ARG A 20 -7.65 12.72 -12.16
C ARG A 20 -7.17 11.28 -12.14
N LYS A 21 -6.34 10.90 -13.09
CA LYS A 21 -5.74 9.55 -13.13
C LYS A 21 -4.87 9.30 -11.89
N ALA A 22 -4.09 10.29 -11.47
CA ALA A 22 -3.29 10.22 -10.25
C ALA A 22 -4.15 10.04 -9.00
N LEU A 23 -5.20 10.85 -8.85
CA LEU A 23 -6.13 10.74 -7.72
C LEU A 23 -6.84 9.39 -7.68
N HIS A 24 -7.28 8.88 -8.85
CA HIS A 24 -7.88 7.55 -8.91
C HIS A 24 -6.92 6.45 -8.44
N ALA A 25 -5.66 6.51 -8.84
CA ALA A 25 -4.66 5.54 -8.41
C ALA A 25 -4.41 5.61 -6.89
N VAL A 26 -4.19 6.80 -6.34
CA VAL A 26 -3.95 6.98 -4.90
C VAL A 26 -5.16 6.53 -4.07
N LEU A 27 -6.38 6.86 -4.49
CA LEU A 27 -7.60 6.41 -3.80
C LEU A 27 -7.76 4.89 -3.86
N SER A 28 -7.40 4.26 -4.98
CA SER A 28 -7.39 2.80 -5.13
C SER A 28 -6.39 2.16 -4.17
N ASP A 29 -5.18 2.71 -4.07
CA ASP A 29 -4.14 2.21 -3.16
C ASP A 29 -4.55 2.36 -1.69
N CYS A 30 -5.14 3.50 -1.32
CA CYS A 30 -5.69 3.70 0.02
C CYS A 30 -6.79 2.69 0.35
N HIS A 31 -7.71 2.44 -0.59
CA HIS A 31 -8.77 1.44 -0.41
C HIS A 31 -8.17 0.04 -0.23
N HIS A 32 -7.18 -0.33 -1.05
CA HIS A 32 -6.48 -1.61 -0.93
C HIS A 32 -5.82 -1.75 0.45
N LEU A 33 -5.11 -0.72 0.92
CA LEU A 33 -4.47 -0.72 2.23
C LEU A 33 -5.49 -0.87 3.37
N HIS A 34 -6.63 -0.18 3.29
CA HIS A 34 -7.70 -0.32 4.27
C HIS A 34 -8.27 -1.74 4.31
N GLU A 35 -8.46 -2.40 3.16
CA GLU A 35 -8.91 -3.80 3.14
C GLU A 35 -7.84 -4.74 3.71
N GLN A 36 -6.55 -4.55 3.39
CA GLN A 36 -5.47 -5.33 3.98
C GLN A 36 -5.42 -5.19 5.50
N LEU A 37 -5.60 -3.97 6.02
CA LEU A 37 -5.68 -3.71 7.45
C LEU A 37 -6.92 -4.36 8.07
N ARG A 38 -8.09 -4.27 7.42
CA ARG A 38 -9.33 -4.90 7.90
C ARG A 38 -9.18 -6.41 8.02
N LEU A 39 -8.63 -7.05 6.98
CA LEU A 39 -8.35 -8.50 6.97
C LEU A 39 -7.37 -8.88 8.07
N THR A 40 -6.28 -8.12 8.20
CA THR A 40 -5.24 -8.36 9.21
C THR A 40 -5.78 -8.19 10.62
N SER A 41 -6.47 -7.09 10.92
CA SER A 41 -7.09 -6.85 12.22
C SER A 41 -8.11 -7.93 12.57
N GLY A 42 -8.93 -8.37 11.61
CA GLY A 42 -9.84 -9.49 11.78
C GLY A 42 -9.10 -10.78 12.15
N ALA A 43 -8.13 -11.18 11.34
CA ALA A 43 -7.34 -12.41 11.53
C ALA A 43 -6.52 -12.41 12.84
N MET A 44 -5.94 -11.28 13.22
CA MET A 44 -5.18 -11.14 14.46
C MET A 44 -6.09 -11.16 15.70
N SER A 45 -7.29 -10.57 15.64
CA SER A 45 -8.22 -10.52 16.78
C SER A 45 -8.75 -11.90 17.20
N VAL A 46 -8.99 -12.79 16.24
CA VAL A 46 -9.52 -14.14 16.50
C VAL A 46 -8.44 -15.17 16.85
N GLY A 47 -7.17 -14.75 16.95
CA GLY A 47 -6.04 -15.66 17.20
C GLY A 47 -5.76 -16.62 16.05
N PHE A 48 -6.28 -16.36 14.84
CA PHE A 48 -6.16 -17.25 13.68
C PHE A 48 -4.72 -17.34 13.14
N THR A 49 -3.91 -16.30 13.38
CA THR A 49 -2.48 -16.27 13.08
C THR A 49 -1.59 -16.70 14.26
N ARG A 50 -2.18 -17.08 15.40
CA ARG A 50 -1.42 -17.45 16.61
C ARG A 50 -0.73 -18.80 16.37
N GLY A 51 0.60 -18.79 16.37
CA GLY A 51 1.42 -19.97 16.02
C GLY A 51 1.67 -20.16 14.52
N TRP A 52 1.13 -19.28 13.66
CA TRP A 52 1.43 -19.29 12.24
C TRP A 52 2.67 -18.43 11.95
N LEU A 53 3.66 -18.99 11.25
CA LEU A 53 4.79 -18.26 10.69
C LEU A 53 4.64 -18.24 9.15
N PRO A 54 4.70 -17.07 8.49
CA PRO A 54 4.78 -17.03 7.05
C PRO A 54 6.06 -17.73 6.60
N ARG A 55 5.91 -18.75 5.74
CA ARG A 55 7.06 -19.33 5.06
C ARG A 55 7.42 -18.38 3.92
N ASP A 56 8.57 -17.74 4.01
CA ASP A 56 9.12 -16.97 2.91
C ASP A 56 9.34 -17.92 1.73
N ARG A 57 8.48 -17.83 0.70
CA ARG A 57 8.68 -18.57 -0.54
C ARG A 57 9.67 -17.79 -1.40
N ARG A 58 10.92 -17.80 -0.96
CA ARG A 58 12.10 -17.75 -1.81
C ARG A 58 13.00 -18.91 -1.42
N ILE A 59 12.65 -20.09 -1.90
CA ILE A 59 13.63 -21.14 -2.14
C ILE A 59 13.76 -21.18 -3.66
N ASP A 60 14.61 -20.29 -4.17
CA ASP A 60 15.17 -20.44 -5.51
C ASP A 60 16.54 -21.08 -5.29
N GLY A 61 16.65 -22.37 -5.65
CA GLY A 61 17.89 -23.11 -5.81
C GLY A 61 18.03 -23.53 -7.26
#